data_AF-A0A843E1Z4-F1
#
_entry.id   AF-A0A843E1Z4-F1
#
_cell.length_a   1.000
_cell.length_b   1.000
_cell.length_c   1.000
_cell.angle_alpha   90.00
_cell.angle_beta   90.00
_cell.angle_gamma   90.00
#
_symmetry.space_group_name_H-M   'P 1'
#
loop_
_entity.id
_entity.type
_entity.pdbx_description
1 polymer ?
#
loop_
_entity_poly.entity_id
_entity_poly.type
_entity_poly.pdbx_seq_one_letter_code
_entity_poly.pdbx_strand_id
1 'polypeptide(L)'
;MGVNLSDIVEPKVLELEELRGKKVAVDTYNIAYQFMSAIRQPDGFPLCDKQGRTTSHLSGFLYRTANLVESGIEPIFVFDGKPHPLKAATLEERKQRRDKAEEEWKKAVERGDMKTAFTKAQQTSRMTPEVRESAKELIGYMGFPMVMAPSDGEQEAAFMCRRNDVWAAASQDFDSLLFGTPILVRNLTLTGRRKVPGKDIYREIKTECIDSSEFL
;
A
#
# COMPACT_ATOMS: atom_id res chain seq x y z
N MET A 1 -6.38 -4.88 0.69
CA MET A 1 -7.09 -6.18 0.72
C MET A 1 -6.84 -6.82 2.06
N GLY A 2 -7.72 -6.59 3.01
CA GLY A 2 -7.73 -7.19 4.35
C GLY A 2 -9.15 -7.10 4.92
N VAL A 3 -9.29 -7.27 6.22
CA VAL A 3 -10.56 -7.09 6.93
C VAL A 3 -10.95 -5.62 6.87
N ASN A 4 -12.21 -5.32 6.54
CA ASN A 4 -12.71 -3.96 6.56
C ASN A 4 -13.37 -3.67 7.92
N LEU A 5 -12.76 -2.77 8.69
CA LEU A 5 -13.28 -2.32 9.97
C LEU A 5 -13.69 -0.83 9.95
N SER A 6 -13.80 -0.23 8.76
CA SER A 6 -14.10 1.20 8.59
C SER A 6 -15.33 1.69 9.35
N ASP A 7 -16.33 0.82 9.50
CA ASP A 7 -17.64 1.19 10.03
C ASP A 7 -17.70 1.14 11.57
N ILE A 8 -16.65 0.62 12.22
CA ILE A 8 -16.61 0.41 13.68
C ILE A 8 -15.39 1.07 14.35
N VAL A 9 -14.51 1.68 13.57
CA VAL A 9 -13.34 2.41 14.08
C VAL A 9 -13.53 3.91 13.86
N GLU A 10 -13.10 4.71 14.83
CA GLU A 10 -13.12 6.17 14.74
C GLU A 10 -11.70 6.70 14.46
N PRO A 11 -11.32 6.95 13.20
CA PRO A 11 -10.00 7.48 12.89
C PRO A 11 -9.89 8.95 13.25
N LYS A 12 -8.79 9.31 13.92
CA LYS A 12 -8.36 10.71 14.08
C LYS A 12 -7.60 11.15 12.85
N VAL A 13 -7.96 12.30 12.32
CA VAL A 13 -7.24 12.90 11.20
C VAL A 13 -5.97 13.57 11.72
N LEU A 14 -4.84 13.27 11.10
CA LEU A 14 -3.54 13.89 11.39
C LEU A 14 -2.97 14.57 10.15
N GLU A 15 -2.21 15.64 10.36
CA GLU A 15 -1.28 16.19 9.39
C GLU A 15 0.08 15.47 9.49
N LEU A 16 0.87 15.44 8.41
CA LEU A 16 2.12 14.66 8.39
C LEU A 16 3.15 15.20 9.38
N GLU A 17 3.13 16.51 9.65
CA GLU A 17 4.02 17.20 10.58
C GLU A 17 3.83 16.73 12.02
N GLU A 18 2.63 16.25 12.38
CA GLU A 18 2.34 15.68 13.70
C GLU A 18 3.05 14.34 13.93
N LEU A 19 3.50 13.69 12.85
CA LEU A 19 4.28 12.45 12.88
C LEU A 19 5.79 12.70 12.86
N ARG A 20 6.24 13.95 12.96
CA ARG A 20 7.66 14.29 13.01
C ARG A 20 8.38 13.58 14.16
N GLY A 21 9.51 12.95 13.86
CA GLY A 21 10.32 12.15 14.77
C GLY A 21 9.70 10.80 15.15
N LYS A 22 8.58 10.41 14.53
CA LYS A 22 7.95 9.10 14.77
C LYS A 22 8.54 8.06 13.85
N LYS A 23 8.92 6.93 14.43
CA LYS A 23 9.25 5.70 13.70
C LYS A 23 7.98 4.97 13.32
N VAL A 24 7.85 4.58 12.05
CA VAL A 24 6.63 3.93 11.55
C VAL A 24 7.00 2.67 10.79
N ALA A 25 6.45 1.52 11.20
CA ALA A 25 6.60 0.26 10.48
C ALA A 25 5.62 0.21 9.32
N VAL A 26 6.14 0.22 8.11
CA VAL A 26 5.38 0.35 6.87
C VAL A 26 5.19 -1.02 6.23
N ASP A 27 3.94 -1.45 6.00
CA ASP A 27 3.68 -2.63 5.17
C ASP A 27 4.05 -2.32 3.71
N THR A 28 5.15 -2.90 3.27
CA THR A 28 5.75 -2.63 1.97
C THR A 28 4.92 -3.22 0.84
N TYR A 29 4.31 -4.39 1.03
CA TYR A 29 3.52 -5.03 0.00
C TYR A 29 2.21 -4.27 -0.23
N ASN A 30 1.53 -3.90 0.86
CA ASN A 30 0.33 -3.07 0.79
C ASN A 30 0.62 -1.80 -0.03
N ILE A 31 1.66 -1.04 0.36
CA ILE A 31 2.00 0.22 -0.28
C ILE A 31 2.46 0.05 -1.73
N ALA A 32 3.24 -0.98 -2.05
CA ALA A 32 3.64 -1.26 -3.43
C ALA A 32 2.42 -1.50 -4.34
N TYR A 33 1.41 -2.26 -3.87
CA TYR A 33 0.15 -2.42 -4.61
C TYR A 33 -0.57 -1.08 -4.81
N GLN A 34 -0.54 -0.20 -3.82
CA GLN A 34 -1.12 1.13 -3.96
C GLN A 34 -0.40 1.96 -5.01
N PHE A 35 0.93 1.92 -5.04
CA PHE A 35 1.73 2.61 -6.05
C PHE A 35 1.44 2.08 -7.45
N MET A 36 1.42 0.76 -7.65
CA MET A 36 1.06 0.17 -8.95
C MET A 36 -0.37 0.46 -9.38
N SER A 37 -1.29 0.66 -8.43
CA SER A 37 -2.69 0.97 -8.74
C SER A 37 -2.90 2.46 -9.02
N ALA A 38 -2.17 3.34 -8.33
CA ALA A 38 -2.38 4.79 -8.39
C ALA A 38 -1.43 5.53 -9.34
N ILE A 39 -0.18 5.09 -9.47
CA ILE A 39 0.83 5.72 -10.31
C ILE A 39 0.75 5.09 -11.69
N ARG A 40 0.01 5.74 -12.57
CA ARG A 40 -0.29 5.27 -13.93
C ARG A 40 -0.18 6.41 -14.91
N GLN A 41 0.03 6.05 -16.17
CA GLN A 41 -0.01 6.97 -17.28
C GLN A 41 -1.45 7.47 -17.51
N PRO A 42 -1.66 8.60 -18.22
CA PRO A 42 -3.00 9.15 -18.48
C PRO A 42 -3.96 8.19 -19.19
N ASP A 43 -3.43 7.25 -19.95
CA ASP A 43 -4.15 6.18 -20.64
C ASP A 43 -4.52 4.99 -19.71
N GLY A 44 -4.09 5.03 -18.45
CA GLY A 44 -4.33 3.98 -17.45
C GLY A 44 -3.32 2.85 -17.45
N PHE A 45 -2.34 2.87 -18.36
CA PHE A 45 -1.27 1.88 -18.34
C PHE A 45 -0.35 2.12 -17.15
N PRO A 46 0.26 1.06 -16.59
CA PRO A 46 1.28 1.22 -15.57
C PRO A 46 2.42 2.09 -16.12
N LEU A 47 3.12 2.78 -15.22
CA LEU A 47 4.43 3.33 -15.58
C LEU A 47 5.36 2.15 -15.86
N CYS A 48 5.98 2.14 -17.04
CA CYS A 48 6.89 1.09 -17.48
C CYS A 48 8.20 1.68 -18.00
N ASP A 49 9.26 0.88 -18.01
CA ASP A 49 10.51 1.20 -18.71
C ASP A 49 10.44 0.85 -20.21
N LYS A 50 11.56 1.06 -20.93
CA LYS A 50 11.68 0.77 -22.37
C LYS A 50 11.49 -0.72 -22.72
N GLN A 51 11.59 -1.61 -21.75
CA GLN A 51 11.45 -3.06 -21.91
C GLN A 51 10.04 -3.53 -21.48
N GLY A 52 9.15 -2.61 -21.11
CA GLY A 52 7.78 -2.91 -20.69
C GLY A 52 7.67 -3.40 -19.24
N ARG A 53 8.74 -3.32 -18.45
CA ARG A 53 8.71 -3.71 -17.03
C ARG A 53 8.06 -2.60 -16.22
N THR A 54 7.14 -2.94 -15.33
CA THR A 54 6.47 -1.96 -14.47
C THR A 54 7.46 -1.31 -13.50
N THR A 55 7.44 0.02 -13.42
CA THR A 55 8.29 0.85 -12.54
C THR A 55 7.48 1.74 -11.59
N SER A 56 6.16 1.56 -11.57
CA SER A 56 5.22 2.37 -10.77
C SER A 56 5.51 2.27 -9.28
N HIS A 57 5.88 1.08 -8.78
CA HIS A 57 6.27 0.87 -7.39
C HIS A 57 7.56 1.61 -7.04
N LEU A 58 8.57 1.59 -7.91
CA LEU A 58 9.85 2.29 -7.69
C LEU A 58 9.65 3.80 -7.60
N SER A 59 8.87 4.37 -8.53
CA SER A 59 8.53 5.78 -8.49
C SER A 59 7.79 6.14 -7.19
N GLY A 60 6.85 5.30 -6.79
CA GLY A 60 6.15 5.47 -5.52
C GLY A 60 7.07 5.44 -4.31
N PHE A 61 7.94 4.42 -4.20
CA PHE A 61 8.89 4.33 -3.09
C PHE A 61 9.85 5.51 -3.08
N LEU A 62 10.39 5.94 -4.22
CA LEU A 62 11.31 7.06 -4.27
C LEU A 62 10.64 8.36 -3.78
N TYR A 63 9.55 8.77 -4.42
CA TYR A 63 8.95 10.07 -4.15
C TYR A 63 8.14 10.12 -2.86
N ARG A 64 7.40 9.05 -2.52
CA ARG A 64 6.59 9.05 -1.30
C ARG A 64 7.45 8.92 -0.06
N THR A 65 8.52 8.14 -0.11
CA THR A 65 9.44 8.06 1.02
C THR A 65 10.17 9.38 1.23
N ALA A 66 10.56 10.08 0.15
CA ALA A 66 11.12 11.43 0.26
C ALA A 66 10.18 12.38 1.01
N ASN A 67 8.89 12.41 0.65
CA ASN A 67 7.90 13.26 1.34
C ASN A 67 7.76 12.90 2.83
N LEU A 68 7.79 11.61 3.19
CA LEU A 68 7.73 11.18 4.60
C LEU A 68 8.94 11.70 5.38
N VAL A 69 10.13 11.58 4.79
CA VAL A 69 11.38 12.01 5.40
C VAL A 69 11.46 13.53 5.52
N GLU A 70 11.01 14.26 4.50
CA GLU A 70 10.87 15.73 4.56
C GLU A 70 9.94 16.18 5.70
N SER A 71 8.88 15.41 5.96
CA SER A 71 7.97 15.63 7.10
C SER A 71 8.60 15.24 8.45
N GLY A 72 9.78 14.61 8.43
CA GLY A 72 10.52 14.16 9.61
C GLY A 72 10.08 12.79 10.13
N ILE A 73 9.36 12.00 9.34
CA ILE A 73 8.93 10.64 9.69
C ILE A 73 10.09 9.68 9.40
N GLU A 74 10.28 8.68 10.26
CA GLU A 74 11.31 7.65 10.12
C GLU A 74 10.66 6.32 9.68
N PRO A 75 10.52 6.04 8.37
CA PRO A 75 9.90 4.81 7.90
C PRO A 75 10.84 3.61 8.05
N ILE A 76 10.27 2.49 8.50
CA ILE A 76 10.91 1.17 8.52
C ILE A 76 10.07 0.24 7.66
N PHE A 77 10.65 -0.29 6.59
CA PHE A 77 9.91 -1.07 5.60
C PHE A 77 9.84 -2.54 6.02
N VAL A 78 8.63 -3.05 6.21
CA VAL A 78 8.39 -4.45 6.55
C VAL A 78 7.95 -5.20 5.31
N PHE A 79 8.68 -6.26 4.95
CA PHE A 79 8.40 -7.10 3.80
C PHE A 79 7.81 -8.44 4.25
N ASP A 80 6.79 -8.91 3.54
CA ASP A 80 6.23 -10.25 3.76
C ASP A 80 7.30 -11.33 3.55
N GLY A 81 7.22 -12.34 4.41
CA GLY A 81 7.94 -13.60 4.30
C GLY A 81 7.16 -14.64 3.50
N LYS A 82 7.23 -15.89 3.94
CA LYS A 82 6.50 -16.98 3.30
C LYS A 82 5.03 -16.96 3.78
N PRO A 83 4.04 -16.89 2.87
CA PRO A 83 2.65 -16.94 3.26
C PRO A 83 2.31 -18.25 3.98
N HIS A 84 1.51 -18.16 5.04
CA HIS A 84 1.01 -19.34 5.74
C HIS A 84 0.08 -20.17 4.82
N PRO A 85 0.09 -21.52 4.88
CA PRO A 85 -0.76 -22.37 4.03
C PRO A 85 -2.26 -22.03 4.07
N LEU A 86 -2.76 -21.55 5.20
CA LEU A 86 -4.16 -21.12 5.35
C LEU A 86 -4.55 -19.95 4.42
N LYS A 87 -3.58 -19.16 3.93
CA LYS A 87 -3.83 -18.08 2.97
C LYS A 87 -3.98 -18.57 1.52
N ALA A 88 -3.77 -19.86 1.24
CA ALA A 88 -3.82 -20.39 -0.12
C ALA A 88 -5.16 -20.10 -0.82
N ALA A 89 -6.29 -20.31 -0.13
CA ALA A 89 -7.61 -20.04 -0.69
C ALA A 89 -7.78 -18.56 -1.05
N THR A 90 -7.43 -17.66 -0.12
CA THR A 90 -7.51 -16.21 -0.34
C THR A 90 -6.57 -15.74 -1.46
N LEU A 91 -5.36 -16.30 -1.57
CA LEU A 91 -4.43 -15.98 -2.65
C LEU A 91 -4.96 -16.45 -4.02
N GLU A 92 -5.63 -17.60 -4.06
CA GLU A 92 -6.25 -18.11 -5.28
C GLU A 92 -7.46 -17.26 -5.69
N GLU A 93 -8.33 -16.87 -4.76
CA GLU A 93 -9.42 -15.92 -5.04
C GLU A 93 -8.90 -14.59 -5.59
N ARG A 94 -7.81 -14.06 -4.99
CA ARG A 94 -7.13 -12.85 -5.49
C ARG A 94 -6.62 -13.05 -6.91
N LYS A 95 -6.07 -14.22 -7.22
CA LYS A 95 -5.59 -14.56 -8.56
C LYS A 95 -6.74 -14.60 -9.56
N GLN A 96 -7.82 -15.31 -9.26
CA GLN A 96 -9.00 -15.40 -10.12
C GLN A 96 -9.63 -14.02 -10.39
N ARG A 97 -9.73 -13.17 -9.37
CA ARG A 97 -10.23 -11.80 -9.52
C ARG A 97 -9.36 -10.97 -10.46
N ARG A 98 -8.03 -11.11 -10.38
CA ARG A 98 -7.09 -10.41 -11.29
C ARG A 98 -7.21 -10.92 -12.71
N ASP A 99 -7.26 -12.24 -12.91
CA ASP A 99 -7.36 -12.83 -14.23
C ASP A 99 -8.66 -12.40 -14.92
N LYS A 100 -9.79 -12.38 -14.18
CA LYS A 100 -11.06 -11.83 -14.67
C LYS A 100 -10.97 -10.33 -14.99
N ALA A 101 -10.32 -9.54 -14.13
CA ALA A 101 -10.11 -8.12 -14.40
C ALA A 101 -9.24 -7.88 -15.64
N GLU A 102 -8.27 -8.76 -15.91
CA GLU A 102 -7.41 -8.70 -17.09
C GLU A 102 -8.18 -8.99 -18.39
N GLU A 103 -9.07 -9.99 -18.37
CA GLU A 103 -9.97 -10.25 -19.50
C GLU A 103 -10.95 -9.09 -19.75
N GLU A 104 -11.57 -8.58 -18.69
CA GLU A 104 -12.48 -7.44 -18.79
C GLU A 104 -11.77 -6.17 -19.26
N TRP A 105 -10.50 -6.00 -18.87
CA TRP A 105 -9.66 -4.91 -19.35
C TRP A 105 -9.38 -5.04 -20.85
N LYS A 106 -8.94 -6.21 -21.34
CA LYS A 106 -8.67 -6.45 -22.77
C LYS A 106 -9.92 -6.18 -23.61
N LYS A 107 -11.07 -6.73 -23.19
CA LYS A 107 -12.36 -6.45 -23.81
C LYS A 107 -12.67 -4.95 -23.80
N ALA A 108 -12.50 -4.25 -22.67
CA ALA A 108 -12.75 -2.81 -22.58
C ALA A 108 -11.90 -1.98 -23.55
N VAL A 109 -10.63 -2.34 -23.73
CA VAL A 109 -9.73 -1.71 -24.70
C VAL A 109 -10.23 -1.95 -26.14
N GLU A 110 -10.60 -3.17 -26.49
CA GLU A 110 -11.10 -3.52 -27.83
C GLU A 110 -12.36 -2.74 -28.25
N ARG A 111 -13.28 -2.50 -27.31
CA ARG A 111 -14.50 -1.68 -27.54
C ARG A 111 -14.29 -0.17 -27.32
N GLY A 112 -13.06 0.28 -27.05
CA GLY A 112 -12.73 1.71 -26.87
C GLY A 112 -13.29 2.34 -25.59
N ASP A 113 -13.78 1.54 -24.64
CA ASP A 113 -14.26 2.03 -23.34
C ASP A 113 -13.08 2.24 -22.38
N MET A 114 -12.39 3.37 -22.58
CA MET A 114 -11.20 3.73 -21.82
C MET A 114 -11.49 3.92 -20.33
N LYS A 115 -12.72 4.29 -19.95
CA LYS A 115 -13.10 4.48 -18.54
C LYS A 115 -13.15 3.15 -17.79
N THR A 116 -13.79 2.15 -18.39
CA THR A 116 -13.81 0.79 -17.84
C THR A 116 -12.42 0.15 -17.92
N ALA A 117 -11.70 0.34 -19.03
CA ALA A 117 -10.35 -0.17 -19.18
C ALA A 117 -9.43 0.35 -18.05
N PHE A 118 -9.45 1.66 -17.77
CA PHE A 118 -8.67 2.25 -16.68
C PHE A 118 -8.97 1.58 -15.34
N THR A 119 -10.26 1.45 -15.00
CA THR A 119 -10.70 0.88 -13.71
C THR A 119 -10.27 -0.58 -13.56
N LYS A 120 -10.35 -1.37 -14.63
CA LYS A 120 -9.96 -2.79 -14.63
C LYS A 120 -8.45 -2.96 -14.62
N ALA A 121 -7.71 -2.12 -15.32
CA ALA A 121 -6.26 -2.12 -15.33
C ALA A 121 -5.66 -1.91 -13.93
N GLN A 122 -6.29 -1.08 -13.08
CA GLN A 122 -5.83 -0.91 -11.68
C GLN A 122 -5.86 -2.22 -10.89
N GLN A 123 -6.80 -3.11 -11.22
CA GLN A 123 -7.02 -4.38 -10.53
C GLN A 123 -6.13 -5.52 -11.07
N THR A 124 -5.37 -5.31 -12.15
CA THR A 124 -4.51 -6.36 -12.73
C THR A 124 -3.10 -6.40 -12.13
N SER A 125 -2.74 -5.44 -11.26
CA SER A 125 -1.40 -5.33 -10.67
C SER A 125 -0.98 -6.62 -9.94
N ARG A 126 0.25 -7.07 -10.17
CA ARG A 126 0.82 -8.30 -9.57
C ARG A 126 2.11 -7.98 -8.83
N MET A 127 2.26 -8.50 -7.61
CA MET A 127 3.55 -8.54 -6.93
C MET A 127 4.37 -9.70 -7.49
N THR A 128 5.21 -9.43 -8.49
CA THR A 128 6.13 -10.42 -9.05
C THR A 128 7.45 -10.43 -8.26
N PRO A 129 8.29 -11.48 -8.38
CA PRO A 129 9.62 -11.48 -7.78
C PRO A 129 10.44 -10.25 -8.19
N GLU A 130 10.36 -9.82 -9.45
CA GLU A 130 11.08 -8.65 -9.95
C GLU A 130 10.62 -7.36 -9.27
N VAL A 131 9.30 -7.16 -9.11
CA VAL A 131 8.75 -6.00 -8.39
C VAL A 131 9.24 -5.99 -6.94
N ARG A 132 9.22 -7.14 -6.29
CA ARG A 132 9.65 -7.28 -4.90
C ARG A 132 11.14 -7.01 -4.71
N GLU A 133 11.99 -7.68 -5.49
CA GLU A 133 13.45 -7.54 -5.32
C GLU A 133 13.91 -6.13 -5.73
N SER A 134 13.37 -5.56 -6.81
CA SER A 134 13.69 -4.17 -7.17
C SER A 134 13.23 -3.15 -6.13
N ALA A 135 12.11 -3.39 -5.43
CA ALA A 135 11.70 -2.56 -4.30
C ALA A 135 12.71 -2.62 -3.14
N LYS A 136 13.16 -3.83 -2.76
CA LYS A 136 14.17 -4.01 -1.71
C LYS A 136 15.50 -3.35 -2.09
N GLU A 137 15.96 -3.54 -3.32
CA GLU A 137 17.18 -2.91 -3.82
C GLU A 137 17.10 -1.39 -3.73
N LEU A 138 16.01 -0.79 -4.25
CA LEU A 138 15.83 0.66 -4.19
C LEU A 138 15.78 1.17 -2.74
N ILE A 139 14.99 0.56 -1.87
CA ILE A 139 14.87 0.96 -0.46
C ILE A 139 16.22 0.82 0.25
N GLY A 140 16.96 -0.25 -0.03
CA GLY A 140 18.32 -0.46 0.47
C GLY A 140 19.32 0.59 -0.01
N TYR A 141 19.28 0.95 -1.30
CA TYR A 141 20.13 2.01 -1.86
C TYR A 141 19.78 3.39 -1.31
N MET A 142 18.51 3.63 -1.01
CA MET A 142 18.06 4.85 -0.34
C MET A 142 18.47 4.91 1.14
N GLY A 143 19.00 3.81 1.70
CA GLY A 143 19.53 3.75 3.07
C GLY A 143 18.47 3.53 4.16
N PHE A 144 17.26 3.07 3.81
CA PHE A 144 16.20 2.86 4.79
C PHE A 144 16.28 1.46 5.43
N PRO A 145 15.95 1.34 6.72
CA PRO A 145 15.89 0.05 7.40
C PRO A 145 14.76 -0.81 6.83
N MET A 146 15.05 -2.09 6.66
CA MET A 146 14.11 -3.11 6.18
C MET A 146 14.06 -4.28 7.15
N VAL A 147 12.84 -4.78 7.41
CA VAL A 147 12.60 -5.99 8.21
C VAL A 147 11.94 -7.02 7.31
N MET A 148 12.47 -8.24 7.32
CA MET A 148 11.86 -9.39 6.65
C MET A 148 10.99 -10.13 7.65
N ALA A 149 9.68 -10.04 7.50
CA ALA A 149 8.74 -10.78 8.34
C ALA A 149 8.90 -12.30 8.13
N PRO A 150 8.68 -13.12 9.16
CA PRO A 150 8.67 -14.57 9.01
C PRO A 150 7.49 -15.05 8.14
N SER A 151 6.35 -14.35 8.23
CA SER A 151 5.17 -14.61 7.40
C SER A 151 4.54 -13.32 6.89
N ASP A 152 3.68 -12.66 7.67
CA ASP A 152 2.94 -11.48 7.23
C ASP A 152 3.57 -10.18 7.71
N GLY A 153 3.74 -9.22 6.80
CA GLY A 153 4.31 -7.91 7.10
C GLY A 153 3.46 -7.11 8.09
N GLU A 154 2.13 -7.17 8.00
CA GLU A 154 1.24 -6.49 8.96
C GLU A 154 1.31 -7.09 10.37
N GLN A 155 1.56 -8.40 10.47
CA GLN A 155 1.76 -9.07 11.76
C GLN A 155 3.07 -8.60 12.39
N GLU A 156 4.15 -8.56 11.61
CA GLU A 156 5.45 -8.11 12.07
C GLU A 156 5.42 -6.61 12.44
N ALA A 157 4.79 -5.77 11.62
CA ALA A 157 4.60 -4.34 11.93
C ALA A 157 3.82 -4.12 13.24
N ALA A 158 2.73 -4.87 13.45
CA ALA A 158 1.97 -4.83 14.70
C ALA A 158 2.79 -5.31 15.90
N PHE A 159 3.62 -6.34 15.72
CA PHE A 159 4.53 -6.83 16.76
C PHE A 159 5.60 -5.79 17.14
N MET A 160 6.25 -5.16 16.16
CA MET A 160 7.21 -4.07 16.40
C MET A 160 6.55 -2.90 17.15
N CYS A 161 5.31 -2.55 16.79
CA CYS A 161 4.58 -1.48 17.45
C CYS A 161 4.26 -1.82 18.92
N ARG A 162 3.81 -3.04 19.21
CA ARG A 162 3.55 -3.50 20.60
C ARG A 162 4.81 -3.50 21.48
N ARG A 163 5.98 -3.74 20.87
CA ARG A 163 7.28 -3.70 21.57
C ARG A 163 7.82 -2.29 21.79
N ASN A 164 7.14 -1.27 21.27
CA ASN A 164 7.59 0.12 21.23
C ASN A 164 8.89 0.31 20.41
N ASP A 165 9.19 -0.61 19.49
CA ASP A 165 10.31 -0.45 18.54
C ASP A 165 9.96 0.63 17.48
N VAL A 166 8.66 0.77 17.20
CA VAL A 166 8.05 1.82 16.37
C VAL A 166 6.84 2.42 17.07
N TRP A 167 6.46 3.63 16.67
CA TRP A 167 5.28 4.32 17.20
C TRP A 167 3.97 3.78 16.62
N ALA A 168 3.95 3.42 15.33
CA ALA A 168 2.76 2.89 14.66
C ALA A 168 3.11 1.87 13.58
N ALA A 169 2.16 0.99 13.28
CA ALA A 169 2.10 0.27 12.01
C ALA A 169 1.38 1.14 10.96
N ALA A 170 1.87 1.15 9.73
CA ALA A 170 1.25 1.85 8.61
C ALA A 170 0.81 0.88 7.52
N SER A 171 -0.50 0.81 7.32
CA SER A 171 -1.15 0.00 6.30
C SER A 171 -2.50 0.61 5.93
N GLN A 172 -3.09 0.08 4.88
CA GLN A 172 -4.40 0.49 4.35
C GLN A 172 -5.45 -0.58 4.59
N ASP A 173 -5.02 -1.74 5.05
CA ASP A 173 -5.88 -2.75 5.60
C ASP A 173 -5.94 -2.57 7.13
N PHE A 174 -6.88 -3.25 7.77
CA PHE A 174 -7.05 -3.18 9.23
C PHE A 174 -6.45 -4.41 9.94
N ASP A 175 -5.76 -5.30 9.21
CA ASP A 175 -5.32 -6.58 9.74
C ASP A 175 -4.27 -6.39 10.86
N SER A 176 -3.46 -5.31 10.79
CA SER A 176 -2.55 -4.95 11.88
C SER A 176 -3.26 -4.72 13.21
N LEU A 177 -4.50 -4.21 13.21
CA LEU A 177 -5.32 -4.08 14.44
C LEU A 177 -5.71 -5.45 14.98
N LEU A 178 -6.06 -6.40 14.11
CA LEU A 178 -6.37 -7.78 14.51
C LEU A 178 -5.14 -8.51 15.08
N PHE A 179 -3.94 -8.15 14.63
CA PHE A 179 -2.68 -8.59 15.23
C PHE A 179 -2.29 -7.84 16.50
N GLY A 180 -3.09 -6.84 16.91
CA GLY A 180 -2.95 -6.11 18.16
C GLY A 180 -2.03 -4.90 18.10
N THR A 181 -1.88 -4.24 16.95
CA THR A 181 -1.14 -2.97 16.90
C THR A 181 -1.82 -1.92 17.79
N PRO A 182 -1.09 -1.24 18.70
CA PRO A 182 -1.63 -0.13 19.48
C PRO A 182 -2.09 1.01 18.59
N ILE A 183 -1.28 1.35 17.57
CA ILE A 183 -1.55 2.46 16.67
C ILE A 183 -1.45 1.96 15.23
N LEU A 184 -2.50 2.24 14.43
CA LEU A 184 -2.52 2.05 12.99
C LEU A 184 -2.63 3.41 12.30
N VAL A 185 -1.68 3.69 11.41
CA VAL A 185 -1.71 4.87 10.53
C VAL A 185 -2.12 4.44 9.12
N ARG A 186 -3.18 5.04 8.60
CA ARG A 186 -3.66 4.86 7.24
C ARG A 186 -3.40 6.12 6.42
N ASN A 187 -3.44 5.98 5.09
CA ASN A 187 -3.24 7.08 4.14
C ASN A 187 -1.84 7.73 4.14
N LEU A 188 -0.89 7.19 4.88
CA LEU A 188 0.46 7.75 5.05
C LEU A 188 1.16 8.12 3.73
N THR A 189 1.11 7.22 2.73
CA THR A 189 1.74 7.44 1.41
C THR A 189 0.75 7.93 0.33
N LEU A 190 -0.51 8.16 0.71
CA LEU A 190 -1.59 8.55 -0.19
C LEU A 190 -2.05 10.01 -0.02
N THR A 191 -1.50 10.73 0.95
CA THR A 191 -1.89 12.11 1.27
C THR A 191 -1.86 13.03 0.05
N GLY A 192 -2.78 14.00 0.09
CA GLY A 192 -2.93 15.06 -0.89
C GLY A 192 -4.20 14.95 -1.75
N ARG A 193 -4.27 15.81 -2.75
CA ARG A 193 -5.46 15.99 -3.60
C ARG A 193 -5.49 14.95 -4.72
N ARG A 194 -6.54 14.12 -4.75
CA ARG A 194 -6.73 13.07 -5.77
C ARG A 194 -8.05 13.21 -6.50
N LYS A 195 -8.04 12.94 -7.80
CA LYS A 195 -9.26 12.85 -8.61
C LYS A 195 -10.03 11.58 -8.23
N VAL A 196 -11.33 11.72 -7.98
CA VAL A 196 -12.22 10.59 -7.70
C VAL A 196 -12.42 9.80 -8.99
N PRO A 197 -12.20 8.46 -9.00
CA PRO A 197 -12.37 7.66 -10.20
C PRO A 197 -13.74 7.87 -10.85
N GLY A 198 -13.74 8.25 -12.12
CA GLY A 198 -14.95 8.45 -12.92
C GLY A 198 -15.80 9.68 -12.61
N LYS A 199 -15.30 10.62 -11.77
CA LYS A 199 -15.92 11.92 -11.48
C LYS A 199 -14.89 13.05 -11.63
N ASP A 200 -15.31 14.23 -12.08
CA ASP A 200 -14.45 15.44 -12.11
C ASP A 200 -14.39 16.16 -10.77
N ILE A 201 -14.27 15.39 -9.69
CA ILE A 201 -14.20 15.88 -8.32
C ILE A 201 -12.86 15.45 -7.75
N TYR A 202 -12.19 16.34 -7.04
CA TYR A 202 -10.98 16.04 -6.31
C TYR A 202 -11.30 15.90 -4.83
N ARG A 203 -10.87 14.79 -4.23
CA ARG A 203 -10.94 14.57 -2.79
C ARG A 203 -9.55 14.76 -2.19
N GLU A 204 -9.49 15.48 -1.09
CA GLU A 204 -8.31 15.53 -0.25
C GLU A 204 -8.27 14.25 0.60
N ILE A 205 -7.18 13.51 0.50
CA ILE A 205 -6.91 12.36 1.35
C ILE A 205 -5.98 12.84 2.46
N LYS A 206 -6.43 12.67 3.70
CA LYS A 206 -5.67 13.01 4.90
C LYS A 206 -5.16 11.75 5.58
N THR A 207 -4.09 11.88 6.34
CA THR A 207 -3.57 10.80 7.18
C THR A 207 -4.58 10.50 8.28
N GLU A 208 -4.83 9.22 8.51
CA GLU A 208 -5.75 8.75 9.55
C GLU A 208 -4.95 7.96 10.57
N CYS A 209 -5.21 8.19 11.85
CA CYS A 209 -4.63 7.48 12.97
C CYS A 209 -5.75 6.81 13.75
N ILE A 210 -5.60 5.51 13.97
CA ILE A 210 -6.52 4.70 14.75
C ILE A 210 -5.74 4.19 15.97
N ASP A 211 -6.18 4.59 17.15
CA ASP A 211 -5.66 4.12 18.43
C ASP A 211 -6.57 3.00 18.93
N SER A 212 -6.02 1.80 19.06
CA SER A 212 -6.82 0.64 19.46
C SER A 212 -7.26 0.68 20.92
N SER A 213 -6.63 1.51 21.77
CA SER A 213 -7.06 1.71 23.16
C SER A 213 -8.40 2.45 23.30
N GLU A 214 -8.91 3.05 22.23
CA GLU A 214 -10.20 3.75 22.25
C GLU A 214 -11.39 2.80 22.12
N PHE A 215 -11.15 1.53 21.76
CA PHE A 215 -12.19 0.53 21.55
C PHE A 215 -11.83 -0.91 21.99
N LEU A 216 -10.68 -1.10 22.65
CA LEU A 216 -10.25 -2.35 23.31
C LEU A 216 -10.05 -2.12 24.81
#